data_AF-A0A536CI48-F1
#
_entry.id   AF-A0A536CI48-F1
#
_cell.length_a   1.000
_cell.length_b   1.000
_cell.length_c   1.000
_cell.angle_alpha   90.00
_cell.angle_beta   90.00
_cell.angle_gamma   90.00
#
_symmetry.space_group_name_H-M   'P 1'
#
loop_
_entity.id
_entity.type
_entity.pdbx_description
1 polymer ?
#
loop_
_entity_poly.entity_id
_entity_poly.type
_entity_poly.pdbx_seq_one_letter_code
_entity_poly.pdbx_strand_id
1 'polypeptide(L)' 'AGAFKDGDPCQPSATTFSVTVRDGRPKTADGPMHAESPWLNGYFVLECKDKADAAAWAAKNPAAHVGTVEVHPILTF' A
#
# COMPACT_ATOMS: atom_id res chain seq x y z
N ALA A 1 8.02 -9.00 -17.78
CA ALA A 1 6.88 -8.26 -18.36
C ALA A 1 6.98 -6.81 -17.93
N GLY A 2 6.69 -5.85 -18.81
CA GLY A 2 6.88 -4.42 -18.57
C GLY A 2 5.79 -3.71 -17.75
N ALA A 3 4.95 -4.47 -17.02
CA ALA A 3 3.89 -3.90 -16.19
C ALA A 3 4.41 -3.22 -14.93
N PHE A 4 5.57 -3.65 -14.41
CA PHE A 4 6.16 -3.06 -13.21
C PHE A 4 6.63 -1.63 -13.46
N LYS A 5 6.19 -0.70 -12.61
CA LYS A 5 6.62 0.69 -12.61
C LYS A 5 7.45 1.05 -11.39
N ASP A 6 7.03 0.57 -10.22
CA ASP A 6 7.70 0.86 -8.96
C ASP A 6 7.28 -0.13 -7.86
N GLY A 7 8.00 -0.15 -6.76
CA GLY A 7 7.62 -0.89 -5.56
C GLY A 7 8.75 -1.00 -4.56
N ASP A 8 8.40 -0.93 -3.28
CA ASP A 8 9.34 -1.03 -2.18
C ASP A 8 8.74 -1.77 -0.98
N PRO A 9 9.57 -2.47 -0.19
CA PRO A 9 9.16 -3.02 1.09
C PRO A 9 8.98 -1.91 2.13
N CYS A 10 8.04 -2.11 3.05
CA CYS A 10 7.86 -1.24 4.22
C CYS A 10 8.51 -1.86 5.47
N GLN A 11 8.93 -0.99 6.38
CA GLN A 11 9.28 -1.43 7.74
C GLN A 11 8.03 -1.90 8.50
N PRO A 12 8.18 -2.72 9.56
CA PRO A 12 7.05 -3.17 10.37
C PRO A 12 6.19 -2.02 10.89
N SER A 13 4.88 -2.21 11.06
CA SER A 13 3.96 -1.16 11.55
C SER A 13 4.40 -0.55 12.89
N ALA A 14 5.12 -1.29 13.73
CA ALA A 14 5.69 -0.79 14.98
C ALA A 14 6.70 0.36 14.82
N THR A 15 7.28 0.55 13.63
CA THR A 15 8.21 1.64 13.33
C THR A 15 7.56 2.81 12.61
N THR A 16 6.25 2.74 12.35
CA THR A 16 5.52 3.81 11.64
C THR A 16 5.22 4.96 12.58
N PHE A 17 4.92 6.13 12.02
CA PHE A 17 4.34 7.25 12.73
C PHE A 17 3.27 7.88 11.84
N SER A 18 2.24 8.46 12.44
CA SER A 18 1.20 9.19 11.75
C SER A 18 1.41 10.70 11.90
N VAL A 19 0.95 11.47 10.92
CA VAL A 19 0.98 12.93 10.95
C VAL A 19 -0.42 13.46 10.67
N THR A 20 -0.89 14.38 11.50
CA THR A 20 -2.15 15.12 11.27
C THR A 20 -1.87 16.62 11.29
N VAL A 21 -2.55 17.38 10.44
CA VAL A 21 -2.44 18.85 10.41
C VAL A 21 -3.79 19.45 10.77
N ARG A 22 -3.82 20.28 11.82
CA ARG A 22 -5.00 21.03 12.23
C ARG A 22 -4.61 22.46 12.56
N ASP A 23 -5.36 23.42 12.05
CA ASP A 23 -5.07 24.86 12.16
C ASP A 23 -3.64 25.21 11.72
N GLY A 24 -3.19 24.63 10.61
CA GLY A 24 -1.85 24.84 10.05
C GLY A 24 -0.69 24.25 10.87
N ARG A 25 -0.97 23.46 11.92
CA ARG A 25 0.06 22.89 12.79
C ARG A 25 0.13 21.37 12.67
N PRO A 26 1.32 20.79 12.39
CA PRO A 26 1.50 19.35 12.35
C PRO A 26 1.56 18.76 13.76
N LYS A 27 0.97 17.58 13.93
CA LYS A 27 1.11 16.72 15.11
C LYS A 27 1.51 15.32 14.65
N THR A 28 2.48 14.73 15.33
CA THR A 28 2.93 13.36 15.07
C THR A 28 2.48 12.44 16.20
N ALA A 29 2.21 11.18 15.87
CA ALA A 29 1.99 10.13 16.86
C ALA A 29 2.70 8.86 16.40
N ASP A 30 3.38 8.19 17.33
CA ASP A 30 4.05 6.92 17.04
C ASP A 30 3.01 5.83 16.76
N GLY A 31 3.34 4.96 15.80
CA GLY A 31 2.47 3.90 15.30
C GLY A 31 1.61 4.31 14.09
N PRO A 32 0.83 3.34 13.57
CA PRO A 32 0.01 3.53 12.39
C PRO A 32 -1.18 4.47 12.65
N MET A 33 -1.84 4.89 11.57
CA MET A 33 -3.04 5.76 11.65
C MET A 33 -4.16 5.15 12.50
N HIS A 34 -4.41 3.83 12.39
CA HIS A 34 -5.30 3.11 13.29
C HIS A 34 -4.55 1.95 13.96
N ALA A 35 -4.78 1.75 15.25
CA ALA A 35 -4.13 0.68 16.01
C ALA A 35 -4.39 -0.72 15.43
N GLU A 36 -5.56 -0.92 14.81
CA GLU A 36 -5.96 -2.17 14.15
C GLU A 36 -5.70 -2.15 12.63
N SER A 37 -4.99 -1.15 12.11
CA SER A 37 -4.68 -1.09 10.68
C SER A 37 -3.97 -2.37 10.23
N PRO A 38 -4.42 -3.00 9.14
CA PRO A 38 -3.71 -4.15 8.58
C PRO A 38 -2.29 -3.77 8.22
N TRP A 39 -1.36 -4.70 8.40
CA TRP A 39 0.06 -4.46 8.14
C TRP A 39 0.30 -4.19 6.65
N LEU A 40 0.80 -2.98 6.35
CA LEU A 40 1.33 -2.68 5.03
C LEU A 40 2.80 -3.11 4.99
N ASN A 41 3.07 -4.23 4.32
CA ASN A 41 4.42 -4.81 4.21
C ASN A 41 5.23 -4.22 3.04
N GLY A 42 4.59 -3.43 2.18
CA GLY A 42 5.17 -2.90 0.95
C GLY A 42 4.08 -2.60 -0.07
N TYR A 43 4.50 -2.11 -1.23
CA TYR A 43 3.60 -1.83 -2.35
C TYR A 43 4.25 -2.16 -3.69
N PHE A 44 3.41 -2.31 -4.71
CA PHE A 44 3.82 -2.38 -6.11
C PHE A 44 2.94 -1.44 -6.92
N VAL A 45 3.54 -0.66 -7.81
CA VAL A 45 2.85 0.13 -8.83
C VAL A 45 2.98 -0.61 -10.14
N LEU A 46 1.84 -0.99 -10.70
CA LEU A 46 1.75 -1.72 -11.96
C LEU A 46 0.91 -0.93 -12.95
N GLU A 47 1.37 -0.86 -14.19
CA GLU A 47 0.53 -0.45 -15.32
C GLU A 47 -0.25 -1.66 -15.80
N CYS A 48 -1.57 -1.62 -15.59
CA CYS A 48 -2.50 -2.69 -15.95
C CYS A 48 -3.54 -2.15 -16.93
N LYS A 49 -3.96 -3.00 -17.85
CA LYS A 49 -4.96 -2.61 -18.87
C LYS A 49 -6.33 -2.33 -18.26
N ASP A 50 -6.74 -3.16 -17.30
CA ASP A 50 -8.06 -3.12 -16.66
C ASP A 50 -8.02 -3.87 -15.31
N LYS A 51 -9.19 -3.95 -14.64
CA LYS A 51 -9.33 -4.63 -13.36
C LYS A 51 -8.97 -6.13 -13.42
N ALA A 52 -9.26 -6.81 -14.53
CA ALA A 52 -8.99 -8.23 -14.65
C ALA A 52 -7.48 -8.49 -14.79
N ASP A 53 -6.78 -7.66 -15.57
CA ASP A 53 -5.32 -7.69 -15.68
C ASP A 53 -4.65 -7.37 -14.33
N ALA A 54 -5.13 -6.34 -13.63
CA ALA A 54 -4.63 -6.00 -12.28
C ALA A 54 -4.84 -7.15 -11.27
N ALA A 55 -6.00 -7.81 -11.30
CA ALA A 55 -6.26 -8.98 -10.46
C ALA A 55 -5.33 -10.16 -10.81
N ALA A 56 -5.08 -10.40 -12.09
CA ALA A 56 -4.15 -11.44 -12.54
C ALA A 56 -2.70 -11.16 -12.11
N TRP A 57 -2.29 -9.89 -12.04
CA TRP A 57 -1.00 -9.51 -11.46
C TRP A 57 -0.96 -9.67 -9.94
N ALA A 58 -1.98 -9.19 -9.23
CA ALA A 58 -2.07 -9.30 -7.78
C ALA A 58 -2.03 -10.77 -7.31
N ALA A 59 -2.69 -11.67 -8.04
CA ALA A 59 -2.70 -13.11 -7.75
C ALA A 59 -1.32 -13.80 -7.89
N LYS A 60 -0.33 -13.15 -8.53
CA LYS A 60 1.05 -13.67 -8.62
C LYS A 60 1.90 -13.30 -7.40
N ASN A 61 1.46 -12.37 -6.56
CA ASN A 61 2.18 -12.01 -5.35
C ASN A 61 2.02 -13.13 -4.31
N PRO A 62 3.12 -13.73 -3.80
CA PRO A 62 3.03 -14.79 -2.79
C PRO A 62 2.22 -14.42 -1.54
N ALA A 63 2.19 -13.15 -1.15
CA ALA A 63 1.40 -12.67 -0.02
C ALA A 63 -0.11 -12.87 -0.20
N ALA A 64 -0.60 -12.92 -1.45
CA ALA A 64 -2.00 -13.20 -1.75
C ALA A 64 -2.42 -14.65 -1.44
N HIS A 65 -1.46 -15.57 -1.24
CA HIS A 65 -1.76 -16.97 -0.91
C HIS A 65 -1.90 -17.23 0.59
N VAL A 66 -1.37 -16.34 1.44
CA VAL A 66 -1.37 -16.49 2.91
C VAL A 66 -2.07 -15.33 3.63
N GLY A 67 -2.44 -14.30 2.89
CA GLY A 67 -3.13 -13.11 3.37
C GLY A 67 -3.89 -12.44 2.22
N THR A 68 -3.93 -11.12 2.23
CA THR A 68 -4.67 -10.33 1.23
C THR A 68 -3.73 -9.32 0.59
N VAL A 69 -3.79 -9.22 -0.74
CA VAL A 69 -3.21 -8.08 -1.48
C VAL A 69 -4.36 -7.18 -1.88
N GLU A 70 -4.37 -5.96 -1.32
CA GLU A 70 -5.35 -4.95 -1.69
C GLU A 70 -4.88 -4.21 -2.94
N VAL A 71 -5.76 -4.11 -3.95
CA VAL A 71 -5.46 -3.45 -5.23
C VAL A 71 -6.12 -2.08 -5.25
N HIS A 72 -5.31 -1.03 -5.26
CA HIS A 72 -5.75 0.37 -5.28
C HIS A 72 -5.53 0.99 -6.67
N PRO A 73 -6.58 1.30 -7.45
CA PRO A 73 -6.44 2.10 -8.66
C PRO A 73 -5.90 3.50 -8.33
N ILE A 74 -4.84 3.92 -9.02
CA ILE A 74 -4.25 5.25 -8.83
C ILE A 74 -5.08 6.28 -9.61
N LEU A 75 -5.52 7.33 -8.91
CA LEU A 75 -6.21 8.46 -9.54
C LEU A 75 -5.26 9.20 -10.48
N THR A 76 -5.70 9.43 -11.73
CA THR A 76 -5.02 10.28 -12.71
C THR A 76 -5.82 11.56 -12.89
N PHE A 77 -5.14 12.72 -12.85
CA PHE A 77 -5.73 14.04 -13.08
C PHE A 77 -5.56 14.50 -14.53
#